data_AF-A0A9D4N572-F1
#
_entry.id   AF-A0A9D4N572-F1
#
_cell.length_a   1.000
_cell.length_b   1.000
_cell.length_c   1.000
_cell.angle_alpha   90.00
_cell.angle_beta   90.00
_cell.angle_gamma   90.00
#
_symmetry.space_group_name_H-M   'P 1'
#
loop_
_entity.id
_entity.type
_entity.pdbx_description
1 polymer ?
#
loop_
_entity_poly.entity_id
_entity_poly.type
_entity_poly.pdbx_seq_one_letter_code
_entity_poly.pdbx_strand_id
1 'polypeptide(L)'
;MRNESSKLAVSVTASYDDDDDDDDDDDDDDDDDDTFVTSNIRKLPNIIINMDCCGCLASFGLISFNLIFMLSGIAVLGVGIWARVNKDIVNMQHIVTLDSGDNALKTASTVLIIFGVVVLLFAAFGFFAACLPKRCSGGKKFFGGLYIFFLSLVLIGELSGGITAAVFKKKIDDQLPDILKKTLSTHYKPGNNLQAKAWDYVQVWLTCCGSKEGPLDYIGTNFTSSDKYVPDTCCVLTNNNPDQPNPKNSTACQLEAGQIQSKLNLTTTSDFVKTEGCYTSFESQIKSHVILLIGVGVGIAMLEFLGIVLACIVCRRGDKDD
;
A
#
# COMPACT_ATOMS: atom_id res chain seq x y z
N MET A 1 -43.86 -11.76 -39.54
CA MET A 1 -44.32 -10.49 -40.15
C MET A 1 -43.76 -9.36 -39.28
N ARG A 2 -42.75 -8.61 -39.78
CA ARG A 2 -42.79 -7.17 -40.14
C ARG A 2 -43.07 -6.27 -38.91
N ASN A 3 -42.04 -5.71 -38.26
CA ASN A 3 -41.34 -4.43 -38.52
C ASN A 3 -42.16 -3.16 -38.23
N GLU A 4 -41.48 -2.22 -37.57
CA GLU A 4 -41.60 -0.75 -37.58
C GLU A 4 -42.32 0.10 -36.50
N SER A 5 -41.60 1.21 -36.24
CA SER A 5 -41.70 2.33 -35.29
C SER A 5 -42.84 3.33 -35.55
N SER A 6 -43.18 4.16 -34.55
CA SER A 6 -43.41 5.61 -34.75
C SER A 6 -43.39 6.43 -33.44
N LYS A 7 -42.85 7.65 -33.53
CA LYS A 7 -42.81 8.73 -32.54
C LYS A 7 -44.16 9.45 -32.46
N LEU A 8 -44.49 10.13 -31.35
CA LEU A 8 -45.27 11.38 -31.42
C LEU A 8 -45.01 12.29 -30.19
N ALA A 9 -44.77 13.57 -30.49
CA ALA A 9 -44.64 14.69 -29.56
C ALA A 9 -46.02 15.25 -29.19
N VAL A 10 -46.16 15.83 -28.00
CA VAL A 10 -47.36 16.59 -27.60
C VAL A 10 -46.93 18.00 -27.20
N SER A 11 -47.44 18.96 -27.98
CA SER A 11 -47.44 20.41 -27.72
C SER A 11 -48.61 20.71 -26.78
N VAL A 12 -48.40 21.62 -25.81
CA VAL A 12 -49.48 22.17 -24.99
C VAL A 12 -49.63 23.64 -25.36
N THR A 13 -50.81 23.98 -25.87
CA THR A 13 -51.30 25.33 -26.16
C THR A 13 -51.81 25.97 -24.87
N ALA A 14 -51.47 27.25 -24.66
CA ALA A 14 -52.09 28.09 -23.64
C ALA A 14 -53.41 28.66 -24.19
N SER A 15 -54.49 28.52 -23.43
CA SER A 15 -55.76 29.23 -23.64
C SER A 15 -55.83 30.41 -22.67
N TYR A 16 -56.01 31.59 -23.25
CA TYR A 16 -56.46 32.83 -22.59
C TYR A 16 -57.99 32.78 -22.57
N ASP A 17 -58.60 33.17 -21.45
CA ASP A 17 -59.99 33.61 -21.39
C ASP A 17 -59.99 34.95 -20.62
N ASP A 18 -60.45 36.00 -21.31
CA ASP A 18 -60.80 37.31 -20.79
C ASP A 18 -62.29 37.29 -20.38
N ASP A 19 -62.66 38.04 -19.34
CA ASP A 19 -63.99 38.62 -19.19
C ASP A 19 -63.88 39.89 -18.30
N ASP A 20 -64.54 40.95 -18.77
CA ASP A 20 -64.41 42.38 -18.50
C ASP A 20 -65.26 42.94 -17.32
N ASP A 21 -65.12 44.27 -17.11
CA ASP A 21 -65.99 45.29 -16.50
C ASP A 21 -65.88 45.52 -14.96
N ASP A 22 -65.88 46.74 -14.38
CA ASP A 22 -65.64 48.14 -14.76
C ASP A 22 -65.71 48.99 -13.43
N ASP A 23 -65.22 50.25 -13.49
CA ASP A 23 -65.52 51.45 -12.65
C ASP A 23 -64.76 51.77 -11.31
N ASP A 24 -63.83 52.73 -11.43
CA ASP A 24 -63.72 54.09 -10.83
C ASP A 24 -63.44 54.42 -9.32
N ASP A 25 -62.45 55.33 -9.18
CA ASP A 25 -62.24 56.49 -8.28
C ASP A 25 -61.66 56.39 -6.83
N ASP A 26 -60.48 57.02 -6.70
CA ASP A 26 -59.95 58.00 -5.72
C ASP A 26 -59.61 57.69 -4.23
N ASP A 27 -58.40 58.17 -3.89
CA ASP A 27 -57.85 58.74 -2.65
C ASP A 27 -57.41 57.88 -1.43
N ASP A 28 -56.09 57.91 -1.23
CA ASP A 28 -55.27 58.13 -0.01
C ASP A 28 -55.28 57.20 1.23
N ASP A 29 -54.06 57.11 1.79
CA ASP A 29 -53.63 56.72 3.14
C ASP A 29 -53.27 55.25 3.46
N ASP A 30 -51.95 55.03 3.43
CA ASP A 30 -51.08 54.36 4.41
C ASP A 30 -51.31 52.89 4.89
N ASP A 31 -50.22 52.15 4.67
CA ASP A 31 -49.67 51.03 5.44
C ASP A 31 -50.28 49.61 5.33
N ASP A 32 -49.36 48.66 5.13
CA ASP A 32 -49.43 47.20 5.28
C ASP A 32 -49.98 46.35 4.11
N ASP A 33 -49.16 46.16 3.04
CA ASP A 33 -49.21 44.90 2.27
C ASP A 33 -47.80 44.45 1.82
N ASP A 34 -47.34 43.36 2.44
CA ASP A 34 -46.56 42.31 1.77
C ASP A 34 -46.28 41.17 2.77
N THR A 35 -47.33 40.72 3.48
CA THR A 35 -47.22 39.49 4.27
C THR A 35 -48.46 38.65 4.04
N PHE A 36 -48.35 37.71 3.10
CA PHE A 36 -48.95 36.37 3.08
C PHE A 36 -49.36 36.02 1.64
N VAL A 37 -48.79 34.94 1.08
CA VAL A 37 -49.14 34.31 -0.23
C VAL A 37 -48.26 34.70 -1.45
N THR A 38 -46.96 34.92 -1.28
CA THR A 38 -45.97 34.69 -2.38
C THR A 38 -44.83 33.74 -1.98
N SER A 39 -44.96 33.01 -0.87
CA SER A 39 -43.87 32.22 -0.29
C SER A 39 -43.72 30.77 -0.81
N ASN A 40 -44.54 30.30 -1.77
CA ASN A 40 -44.56 28.86 -2.07
C ASN A 40 -44.34 28.37 -3.50
N ILE A 41 -43.96 29.22 -4.47
CA ILE A 41 -43.55 28.75 -5.82
C ILE A 41 -42.21 29.36 -6.27
N ARG A 42 -41.21 29.37 -5.39
CA ARG A 42 -39.79 29.49 -5.80
C ARG A 42 -38.86 28.55 -5.02
N LYS A 43 -39.29 27.29 -4.85
CA LYS A 43 -38.42 26.20 -4.38
C LYS A 43 -38.59 24.97 -5.27
N LEU A 44 -38.09 25.06 -6.50
CA LEU A 44 -37.47 23.91 -7.15
C LEU A 44 -36.16 24.34 -7.82
N PRO A 45 -35.16 23.45 -7.83
CA PRO A 45 -33.83 23.86 -7.44
C PRO A 45 -32.96 24.20 -8.65
N ASN A 46 -32.37 25.39 -8.64
CA ASN A 46 -31.11 25.67 -9.34
C ASN A 46 -29.94 24.93 -8.65
N ILE A 47 -30.06 23.61 -8.43
CA ILE A 47 -29.02 22.76 -7.80
C ILE A 47 -27.99 22.25 -8.82
N ILE A 48 -28.18 22.53 -10.10
CA ILE A 48 -27.22 22.16 -11.13
C ILE A 48 -26.99 23.41 -11.98
N ILE A 49 -25.74 23.75 -12.26
CA ILE A 49 -25.31 24.90 -13.09
C ILE A 49 -25.17 26.25 -12.35
N ASN A 50 -24.52 26.25 -11.18
CA ASN A 50 -23.51 27.27 -10.89
C ASN A 50 -22.33 26.56 -10.22
N MET A 51 -21.71 25.72 -11.03
CA MET A 51 -20.68 24.78 -10.63
C MET A 51 -19.33 25.44 -10.90
N ASP A 52 -18.69 26.02 -9.88
CA ASP A 52 -17.27 26.35 -10.01
C ASP A 52 -16.54 25.06 -10.42
N CYS A 53 -16.03 25.03 -11.65
CA CYS A 53 -15.40 23.87 -12.26
C CYS A 53 -14.29 23.27 -11.38
N CYS A 54 -13.62 24.10 -10.59
CA CYS A 54 -12.56 23.72 -9.65
C CYS A 54 -13.07 22.93 -8.42
N GLY A 55 -14.27 23.25 -7.91
CA GLY A 55 -14.81 22.59 -6.71
C GLY A 55 -15.26 21.17 -6.96
N CYS A 56 -15.98 20.94 -8.07
CA CYS A 56 -16.45 19.60 -8.43
C CYS A 56 -15.32 18.69 -8.89
N LEU A 57 -14.31 19.23 -9.58
CA LEU A 57 -13.12 18.49 -9.95
C LEU A 57 -12.31 18.07 -8.72
N ALA A 58 -12.15 18.96 -7.73
CA ALA A 58 -11.43 18.64 -6.50
C ALA A 58 -12.15 17.57 -5.67
N SER A 59 -13.48 17.65 -5.54
CA SER A 59 -14.28 16.62 -4.87
C SER A 59 -14.19 15.27 -5.61
N PHE A 60 -14.34 15.26 -6.93
CA PHE A 60 -14.21 14.02 -7.73
C PHE A 60 -12.81 13.41 -7.64
N GLY A 61 -11.77 14.26 -7.68
CA GLY A 61 -10.38 13.84 -7.52
C GLY A 61 -10.12 13.22 -6.14
N LEU A 62 -10.60 13.85 -5.06
CA LEU A 62 -10.45 13.33 -3.71
C LEU A 62 -11.20 12.00 -3.51
N ILE A 63 -12.41 11.87 -4.08
CA ILE A 63 -13.17 10.61 -4.06
C ILE A 63 -12.41 9.52 -4.82
N SER A 64 -11.93 9.81 -6.02
CA SER A 64 -11.21 8.85 -6.87
C SER A 64 -9.92 8.38 -6.20
N PHE A 65 -9.16 9.30 -5.62
CA PHE A 65 -7.94 9.01 -4.88
C PHE A 65 -8.24 8.07 -3.69
N ASN A 66 -9.18 8.44 -2.83
CA ASN A 66 -9.52 7.64 -1.65
C ASN A 66 -10.14 6.28 -2.00
N LEU A 67 -10.81 6.16 -3.15
CA LEU A 67 -11.30 4.87 -3.64
C LEU A 67 -10.16 3.90 -3.94
N ILE A 68 -9.06 4.37 -4.55
CA ILE A 68 -7.88 3.54 -4.83
C ILE A 68 -7.25 3.07 -3.51
N PHE A 69 -7.09 3.97 -2.53
CA PHE A 69 -6.58 3.60 -1.20
C PHE A 69 -7.50 2.65 -0.44
N MET A 70 -8.82 2.78 -0.63
CA MET A 70 -9.77 1.85 -0.03
C MET A 70 -9.62 0.45 -0.62
N LEU A 71 -9.52 0.33 -1.95
CA LEU A 71 -9.32 -0.95 -2.62
C LEU A 71 -7.98 -1.60 -2.23
N SER A 72 -6.90 -0.81 -2.15
CA SER A 72 -5.61 -1.33 -1.70
C SER A 72 -5.65 -1.75 -0.22
N GLY A 73 -6.31 -1.00 0.64
CA GLY A 73 -6.52 -1.35 2.05
C GLY A 73 -7.31 -2.66 2.23
N ILE A 74 -8.37 -2.88 1.45
CA ILE A 74 -9.14 -4.14 1.47
C ILE A 74 -8.24 -5.30 1.03
N ALA A 75 -7.47 -5.13 -0.05
CA ALA A 75 -6.56 -6.16 -0.54
C ALA A 75 -5.51 -6.54 0.50
N VAL A 76 -4.84 -5.54 1.11
CA VAL A 76 -3.82 -5.75 2.14
C VAL A 76 -4.40 -6.43 3.38
N LEU A 77 -5.56 -5.97 3.84
CA LEU A 77 -6.27 -6.59 4.96
C LEU A 77 -6.64 -8.04 4.65
N GLY A 78 -7.14 -8.31 3.44
CA GLY A 78 -7.47 -9.65 2.97
C GLY A 78 -6.26 -10.57 2.97
N VAL A 79 -5.11 -10.12 2.47
CA VAL A 79 -3.84 -10.87 2.51
C VAL A 79 -3.40 -11.13 3.95
N GLY A 80 -3.49 -10.12 4.83
CA GLY A 80 -3.16 -10.27 6.25
C GLY A 80 -4.02 -11.31 6.98
N ILE A 81 -5.34 -11.28 6.75
CA ILE A 81 -6.28 -12.27 7.31
C ILE A 81 -6.03 -13.66 6.71
N TRP A 82 -5.86 -13.75 5.39
CA TRP A 82 -5.56 -15.02 4.72
C TRP A 82 -4.28 -15.66 5.28
N ALA A 83 -3.21 -14.88 5.46
CA ALA A 83 -1.97 -15.33 6.07
C ALA A 83 -2.16 -15.81 7.52
N ARG A 84 -3.15 -15.28 8.24
CA ARG A 84 -3.43 -15.65 9.63
C ARG A 84 -4.31 -16.89 9.78
N VAL A 85 -5.15 -17.19 8.80
CA VAL A 85 -6.20 -18.23 8.90
C VAL A 85 -5.86 -19.49 8.08
N ASN A 86 -5.02 -19.37 7.04
CA ASN A 86 -4.65 -20.51 6.23
C ASN A 86 -3.95 -21.60 7.07
N LYS A 87 -4.50 -22.82 7.07
CA LYS A 87 -4.02 -23.94 7.90
C LYS A 87 -2.57 -24.31 7.61
N ASP A 88 -2.13 -24.23 6.36
CA ASP A 88 -0.74 -24.54 6.00
C ASP A 88 0.23 -23.52 6.62
N ILE A 89 -0.15 -22.25 6.60
CA ILE A 89 0.63 -21.16 7.21
C ILE A 89 0.53 -21.19 8.74
N VAL A 90 -0.64 -21.51 9.30
CA VAL A 90 -0.86 -21.61 10.76
C VAL A 90 -0.12 -22.82 11.35
N ASN A 91 -0.08 -23.95 10.65
CA ASN A 91 0.67 -25.13 11.07
C ASN A 91 2.18 -24.83 11.08
N MET A 92 2.69 -24.16 10.04
CA MET A 92 4.06 -23.63 10.04
C MET A 92 4.29 -22.71 11.24
N GLN A 93 3.36 -21.79 11.50
CA GLN A 93 3.46 -20.83 12.59
C GLN A 93 3.46 -21.48 13.98
N HIS A 94 2.71 -22.57 14.20
CA HIS A 94 2.65 -23.27 15.48
C HIS A 94 3.92 -24.09 15.76
N ILE A 95 4.42 -24.81 14.76
CA ILE A 95 5.66 -25.60 14.84
C ILE A 95 6.86 -24.69 15.13
N VAL A 96 6.90 -23.53 14.46
CA VAL A 96 7.96 -22.53 14.61
C VAL A 96 7.96 -21.87 15.98
N THR A 97 6.78 -21.53 16.51
CA THR A 97 6.72 -20.92 17.85
C THR A 97 7.15 -21.88 18.96
N LEU A 98 7.03 -23.19 18.76
CA LEU A 98 7.46 -24.20 19.73
C LEU A 98 8.96 -24.52 19.66
N ASP A 99 9.54 -24.55 18.45
CA ASP A 99 10.97 -24.88 18.24
C ASP A 99 11.89 -23.67 18.41
N SER A 100 11.41 -22.48 18.05
CA SER A 100 12.24 -21.28 17.94
C SER A 100 11.87 -20.17 18.95
N GLY A 101 10.73 -20.30 19.66
CA GLY A 101 10.20 -19.26 20.56
C GLY A 101 9.83 -17.94 19.85
N ASP A 102 9.93 -17.90 18.52
CA ASP A 102 9.95 -16.67 17.74
C ASP A 102 8.60 -16.46 17.04
N ASN A 103 7.95 -15.33 17.33
CA ASN A 103 6.62 -15.00 16.83
C ASN A 103 6.64 -14.28 15.48
N ALA A 104 7.72 -14.37 14.69
CA ALA A 104 7.95 -13.50 13.54
C ALA A 104 6.82 -13.51 12.48
N LEU A 105 6.29 -14.69 12.10
CA LEU A 105 5.14 -14.79 11.19
C LEU A 105 3.83 -14.28 11.80
N LYS A 106 3.63 -14.54 13.10
CA LYS A 106 2.47 -13.99 13.83
C LYS A 106 2.52 -12.48 13.82
N THR A 107 3.70 -11.91 14.07
CA THR A 107 3.93 -10.47 14.06
C THR A 107 3.73 -9.89 12.67
N ALA A 108 4.32 -10.48 11.63
CA ALA A 108 4.21 -10.01 10.26
C ALA A 108 2.74 -9.95 9.77
N SER A 109 1.99 -11.05 9.91
CA SER A 109 0.56 -11.08 9.55
C SER A 109 -0.28 -10.09 10.36
N THR A 110 0.01 -9.93 11.66
CA THR A 110 -0.69 -8.96 12.51
C THR A 110 -0.40 -7.52 12.08
N VAL A 111 0.86 -7.20 11.74
CA VAL A 111 1.24 -5.87 11.23
C VAL A 111 0.54 -5.57 9.91
N LEU A 112 0.46 -6.53 8.98
CA LEU A 112 -0.30 -6.41 7.72
C LEU A 112 -1.79 -6.10 7.96
N ILE A 113 -2.43 -6.79 8.92
CA ILE A 113 -3.82 -6.55 9.29
C ILE A 113 -3.99 -5.12 9.85
N ILE A 114 -3.15 -4.73 10.83
CA ILE A 114 -3.21 -3.40 11.44
C ILE A 114 -3.03 -2.32 10.37
N PHE A 115 -2.02 -2.47 9.51
CA PHE A 115 -1.75 -1.53 8.43
C PHE A 115 -2.92 -1.42 7.46
N GLY A 116 -3.51 -2.54 7.03
CA GLY A 116 -4.70 -2.55 6.17
C GLY A 116 -5.89 -1.82 6.80
N VAL A 117 -6.16 -2.04 8.09
CA VAL A 117 -7.22 -1.32 8.82
C VAL A 117 -6.94 0.17 8.87
N VAL A 118 -5.72 0.59 9.17
CA VAL A 118 -5.33 2.01 9.24
C VAL A 118 -5.51 2.70 7.87
N VAL A 119 -5.09 2.06 6.78
CA VAL A 119 -5.28 2.58 5.42
C VAL A 119 -6.78 2.75 5.11
N LEU A 120 -7.62 1.79 5.48
CA LEU A 120 -9.07 1.88 5.29
C LEU A 120 -9.71 3.01 6.10
N LEU A 121 -9.27 3.23 7.34
CA LEU A 121 -9.76 4.32 8.16
C LEU A 121 -9.42 5.69 7.54
N PHE A 122 -8.20 5.86 7.03
CA PHE A 122 -7.80 7.11 6.38
C PHE A 122 -8.54 7.34 5.07
N ALA A 123 -8.72 6.29 4.26
CA ALA A 123 -9.52 6.36 3.05
C ALA A 123 -10.99 6.73 3.36
N ALA A 124 -11.55 6.18 4.45
CA ALA A 124 -12.89 6.52 4.91
C ALA A 124 -12.99 7.99 5.34
N PHE A 125 -12.00 8.52 6.08
CA PHE A 125 -11.98 9.95 6.43
C PHE A 125 -11.93 10.86 5.20
N GLY A 126 -11.10 10.52 4.21
CA GLY A 126 -11.06 11.26 2.94
C GLY A 126 -12.38 11.19 2.18
N PHE A 127 -13.03 10.03 2.17
CA PHE A 127 -14.36 9.85 1.57
C PHE A 127 -15.44 10.66 2.29
N PHE A 128 -15.49 10.62 3.63
CA PHE A 128 -16.45 11.41 4.41
C PHE A 128 -16.21 12.92 4.24
N ALA A 129 -14.95 13.37 4.20
CA ALA A 129 -14.63 14.76 3.94
C ALA A 129 -15.16 15.24 2.57
N ALA A 130 -15.11 14.39 1.55
CA ALA A 130 -15.58 14.70 0.20
C ALA A 130 -17.10 14.61 0.03
N CYS A 131 -17.75 13.63 0.66
CA CYS A 131 -19.16 13.28 0.41
C CYS A 131 -20.16 14.02 1.31
N LEU A 132 -19.73 14.60 2.43
CA LEU A 132 -20.65 15.34 3.28
C LEU A 132 -21.30 16.52 2.52
N PRO A 133 -22.56 16.88 2.82
CA PRO A 133 -23.19 18.07 2.24
C PRO A 133 -22.58 19.34 2.81
N LYS A 134 -22.62 20.45 2.05
CA LYS A 134 -22.01 21.73 2.45
C LYS A 134 -22.55 22.26 3.78
N ARG A 135 -23.84 22.06 4.07
CA ARG A 135 -24.49 22.46 5.33
C ARG A 135 -23.89 21.79 6.59
N CYS A 136 -23.08 20.75 6.44
CA CYS A 136 -22.36 20.10 7.53
C CYS A 136 -20.88 20.53 7.55
N SER A 137 -20.61 21.83 7.44
CA SER A 137 -19.25 22.41 7.39
C SER A 137 -18.36 21.97 8.56
N GLY A 138 -18.91 21.85 9.77
CA GLY A 138 -18.16 21.37 10.94
C GLY A 138 -17.64 19.94 10.78
N GLY A 139 -18.48 19.01 10.32
CA GLY A 139 -18.09 17.62 10.09
C GLY A 139 -17.04 17.47 8.99
N LYS A 140 -17.19 18.21 7.89
CA LYS A 140 -16.20 18.23 6.80
C LYS A 140 -14.82 18.66 7.26
N LYS A 141 -14.76 19.77 8.01
CA LYS A 141 -13.48 20.28 8.54
C LYS A 141 -12.85 19.31 9.52
N PHE A 142 -13.65 18.64 10.34
CA PHE A 142 -13.16 17.63 11.26
C PHE A 142 -12.54 16.44 10.54
N PHE A 143 -13.28 15.77 9.65
CA PHE A 143 -12.76 14.61 8.91
C PHE A 143 -11.64 14.99 7.93
N GLY A 144 -11.77 16.11 7.22
CA GLY A 144 -10.74 16.61 6.33
C GLY A 144 -9.49 17.06 7.07
N GLY A 145 -9.63 17.68 8.25
CA GLY A 145 -8.53 18.05 9.12
C GLY A 145 -7.76 16.84 9.64
N LEU A 146 -8.47 15.79 10.09
CA LEU A 146 -7.85 14.52 10.48
C LEU A 146 -7.11 13.88 9.30
N TYR A 147 -7.73 13.84 8.12
CA TYR A 147 -7.11 13.31 6.91
C TYR A 147 -5.82 14.06 6.54
N ILE A 148 -5.85 15.39 6.53
CA ILE A 148 -4.66 16.24 6.28
C ILE A 148 -3.58 16.00 7.33
N PHE A 149 -3.96 15.94 8.60
CA PHE A 149 -3.02 15.71 9.70
C PHE A 149 -2.27 14.37 9.52
N PHE A 150 -2.99 13.28 9.26
CA PHE A 150 -2.37 11.97 9.06
C PHE A 150 -1.49 11.92 7.80
N LEU A 151 -1.95 12.43 6.66
CA LEU A 151 -1.12 12.49 5.45
C LEU A 151 0.15 13.32 5.65
N SER A 152 0.05 14.40 6.43
CA SER A 152 1.23 15.22 6.76
C SER A 152 2.24 14.45 7.62
N LEU A 153 1.77 13.65 8.58
CA LEU A 153 2.65 12.78 9.38
C LEU A 153 3.35 11.72 8.52
N VAL A 154 2.64 11.12 7.55
CA VAL A 154 3.24 10.15 6.63
C VAL A 154 4.28 10.83 5.75
N LEU A 155 3.96 11.98 5.15
CA LEU A 155 4.90 12.73 4.31
C LEU A 155 6.19 13.13 5.05
N ILE A 156 6.08 13.58 6.31
CA ILE A 156 7.25 13.85 7.16
C ILE A 156 8.02 12.56 7.45
N GLY A 157 7.31 11.45 7.68
CA GLY A 157 7.87 10.11 7.80
C GLY A 157 8.66 9.68 6.56
N GLU A 158 8.13 9.90 5.36
CA GLU A 158 8.80 9.55 4.11
C GLU A 158 10.07 10.38 3.89
N LEU A 159 10.00 11.69 4.13
CA LEU A 159 11.17 12.58 4.03
C LEU A 159 12.25 12.20 5.04
N SER A 160 11.87 11.98 6.30
CA SER A 160 12.81 11.57 7.35
C SER A 160 13.40 10.19 7.11
N GLY A 161 12.60 9.24 6.60
CA GLY A 161 13.04 7.91 6.18
C GLY A 161 14.04 7.98 5.03
N GLY A 162 13.77 8.79 4.01
CA GLY A 162 14.67 9.01 2.88
C GLY A 162 16.02 9.61 3.30
N ILE A 163 16.00 10.64 4.16
CA ILE A 163 17.22 11.25 4.70
C ILE A 163 18.01 10.24 5.54
N THR A 164 17.33 9.49 6.42
CA THR A 164 17.96 8.48 7.27
C THR A 164 18.61 7.39 6.43
N ALA A 165 17.93 6.90 5.39
CA ALA A 165 18.48 5.90 4.47
C ALA A 165 19.75 6.42 3.76
N ALA A 166 19.77 7.69 3.35
CA ALA A 166 20.93 8.30 2.71
C ALA A 166 22.13 8.46 3.68
N VAL A 167 21.88 8.94 4.90
CA VAL A 167 22.92 9.20 5.91
C VAL A 167 23.51 7.90 6.46
N PHE A 168 22.67 6.90 6.74
CA PHE A 168 23.10 5.65 7.38
C PHE A 168 23.50 4.55 6.40
N LYS A 169 23.51 4.81 5.08
CA LYS A 169 23.88 3.81 4.06
C LYS A 169 25.19 3.08 4.40
N LYS A 170 26.26 3.81 4.73
CA LYS A 170 27.56 3.21 5.07
C LYS A 170 27.48 2.34 6.32
N LYS A 171 26.76 2.80 7.34
CA LYS A 171 26.60 2.05 8.60
C LYS A 171 25.84 0.73 8.35
N ILE A 172 24.83 0.76 7.49
CA ILE A 172 24.10 -0.44 7.07
C ILE A 172 25.05 -1.39 6.32
N ASP A 173 25.89 -0.87 5.43
CA ASP A 173 26.85 -1.68 4.65
C ASP A 173 27.92 -2.37 5.51
N ASP A 174 28.32 -1.71 6.60
CA ASP A 174 29.28 -2.25 7.55
C ASP A 174 28.62 -3.24 8.54
N GLN A 175 27.41 -2.94 9.06
CA GLN A 175 26.81 -3.68 10.18
C GLN A 175 25.81 -4.77 9.76
N LEU A 176 25.07 -4.58 8.67
CA LEU A 176 24.04 -5.53 8.24
C LEU A 176 24.62 -6.93 7.94
N PRO A 177 25.78 -7.07 7.26
CA PRO A 177 26.41 -8.36 7.05
C PRO A 177 26.66 -9.16 8.33
N ASP A 178 27.11 -8.49 9.39
CA ASP A 178 27.41 -9.12 10.68
C ASP A 178 26.12 -9.56 11.40
N ILE A 179 25.08 -8.73 11.34
CA ILE A 179 23.76 -9.06 11.88
C ILE A 179 23.19 -10.27 11.14
N LEU A 180 23.24 -10.26 9.81
CA LEU A 180 22.80 -11.38 8.97
C LEU A 180 23.58 -12.65 9.28
N LYS A 181 24.91 -12.58 9.40
CA LYS A 181 25.76 -13.73 9.77
C LYS A 181 25.41 -14.26 11.16
N LYS A 182 25.15 -13.38 12.13
CA LYS A 182 24.70 -13.77 13.47
C LYS A 182 23.34 -14.46 13.44
N THR A 183 22.39 -13.92 12.68
CA THR A 183 21.07 -14.54 12.49
C THR A 183 21.17 -15.90 11.83
N LEU A 184 22.01 -16.04 10.79
CA LEU A 184 22.31 -17.31 10.16
C LEU A 184 22.88 -18.30 11.21
N SER A 185 23.91 -17.89 11.95
CA SER A 185 24.55 -18.78 12.93
C SER A 185 23.65 -19.22 14.08
N THR A 186 22.72 -18.36 14.51
CA THR A 186 21.94 -18.57 15.74
C THR A 186 20.58 -19.19 15.46
N HIS A 187 19.95 -18.80 14.35
CA HIS A 187 18.56 -19.15 14.04
C HIS A 187 18.40 -20.04 12.80
N TYR A 188 19.43 -20.22 11.97
CA TYR A 188 19.36 -21.17 10.86
C TYR A 188 19.63 -22.59 11.39
N LYS A 189 18.56 -23.33 11.67
CA LYS A 189 18.63 -24.77 11.94
C LYS A 189 17.94 -25.52 10.81
N PRO A 190 18.65 -26.36 10.03
CA PRO A 190 18.06 -27.07 8.90
C PRO A 190 16.88 -27.93 9.37
N GLY A 191 15.71 -27.73 8.74
CA GLY A 191 14.44 -28.29 9.17
C GLY A 191 13.26 -27.39 8.80
N ASN A 192 12.06 -27.72 9.28
CA ASN A 192 10.83 -27.02 8.92
C ASN A 192 10.57 -25.75 9.76
N ASN A 193 11.61 -25.06 10.24
CA ASN A 193 11.41 -23.80 10.96
C ASN A 193 11.39 -22.60 9.99
N LEU A 194 10.76 -21.52 10.44
CA LEU A 194 10.50 -20.33 9.64
C LEU A 194 11.79 -19.60 9.29
N GLN A 195 12.74 -19.53 10.23
CA GLN A 195 13.97 -18.80 9.98
C GLN A 195 14.79 -19.50 8.90
N ALA A 196 14.85 -20.85 8.91
CA ALA A 196 15.48 -21.60 7.81
C ALA A 196 14.75 -21.38 6.49
N LYS A 197 13.41 -21.46 6.47
CA LYS A 197 12.63 -21.16 5.26
C LYS A 197 12.86 -19.75 4.73
N ALA A 198 12.91 -18.74 5.61
CA ALA A 198 13.16 -17.36 5.19
C ALA A 198 14.54 -17.24 4.51
N TRP A 199 15.56 -17.88 5.09
CA TRP A 199 16.90 -17.96 4.49
C TRP A 199 16.91 -18.72 3.16
N ASP A 200 16.21 -19.86 3.08
CA ASP A 200 16.07 -20.66 1.86
C ASP A 200 15.41 -19.84 0.73
N TYR A 201 14.35 -19.10 1.05
CA TYR A 201 13.71 -18.16 0.12
C TYR A 201 14.67 -17.06 -0.34
N VAL A 202 15.41 -16.43 0.59
CA VAL A 202 16.38 -15.37 0.25
C VAL A 202 17.48 -15.91 -0.66
N GLN A 203 18.01 -17.11 -0.39
CA GLN A 203 19.10 -17.71 -1.16
C GLN A 203 18.70 -18.14 -2.57
N VAL A 204 17.47 -18.61 -2.73
CA VAL A 204 16.90 -18.91 -4.05
C VAL A 204 16.58 -17.62 -4.80
N TRP A 205 15.89 -16.67 -4.15
CA TRP A 205 15.44 -15.42 -4.77
C TRP A 205 16.59 -14.53 -5.24
N LEU A 206 17.59 -14.33 -4.39
CA LEU A 206 18.76 -13.51 -4.71
C LEU A 206 19.88 -14.29 -5.40
N THR A 207 19.72 -15.61 -5.59
CA THR A 207 20.75 -16.49 -6.17
C THR A 207 22.10 -16.35 -5.46
N CYS A 208 22.08 -16.42 -4.13
CA CYS A 208 23.24 -16.21 -3.26
C CYS A 208 23.40 -17.34 -2.23
N CYS A 209 24.47 -17.28 -1.44
CA CYS A 209 24.71 -18.18 -0.30
C CYS A 209 25.25 -17.41 0.91
N GLY A 210 24.84 -17.79 2.13
CA GLY A 210 25.36 -17.19 3.36
C GLY A 210 25.02 -15.71 3.52
N SER A 211 25.83 -14.96 4.29
CA SER A 211 25.60 -13.54 4.55
C SER A 211 26.37 -12.66 3.56
N LYS A 212 27.70 -12.56 3.69
CA LYS A 212 28.58 -11.73 2.85
C LYS A 212 29.74 -12.52 2.26
N GLU A 213 30.26 -13.51 2.98
CA GLU A 213 31.40 -14.33 2.56
C GLU A 213 30.98 -15.63 1.86
N GLY A 214 29.71 -15.74 1.43
CA GLY A 214 29.25 -16.88 0.67
C GLY A 214 29.19 -18.17 1.52
N PRO A 215 29.64 -19.32 0.97
CA PRO A 215 29.73 -20.59 1.69
C PRO A 215 30.56 -20.57 2.97
N LEU A 216 31.47 -19.61 3.13
CA LEU A 216 32.32 -19.48 4.33
C LEU A 216 31.53 -19.07 5.57
N ASP A 217 30.38 -18.39 5.40
CA ASP A 217 29.56 -17.94 6.52
C ASP A 217 28.87 -19.08 7.26
N TYR A 218 28.89 -20.30 6.73
CA TYR A 218 28.40 -21.51 7.38
C TYR A 218 29.40 -22.15 8.34
N ILE A 219 30.69 -21.77 8.25
CA ILE A 219 31.74 -22.29 9.14
C ILE A 219 31.46 -21.84 10.58
N GLY A 220 31.38 -22.80 11.52
CA GLY A 220 31.16 -22.49 12.93
C GLY A 220 29.72 -22.08 13.27
N THR A 221 28.78 -22.20 12.33
CA THR A 221 27.34 -22.04 12.59
C THR A 221 26.75 -23.32 13.18
N ASN A 222 25.56 -23.22 13.79
CA ASN A 222 24.80 -24.39 14.25
C ASN A 222 24.15 -25.19 13.10
N PHE A 223 24.57 -24.98 11.84
CA PHE A 223 24.15 -25.79 10.71
C PHE A 223 24.72 -27.21 10.85
N THR A 224 24.01 -28.07 11.56
CA THR A 224 24.37 -29.48 11.74
C THR A 224 23.50 -30.36 10.85
N SER A 225 23.76 -30.33 9.54
CA SER A 225 23.34 -31.43 8.65
C SER A 225 24.55 -32.35 8.51
N SER A 226 24.44 -33.59 8.98
CA SER A 226 25.57 -34.48 9.31
C SER A 226 26.60 -34.72 8.20
N ASP A 227 26.32 -34.36 6.95
CA ASP A 227 27.24 -34.54 5.80
C ASP A 227 27.18 -33.37 4.79
N LYS A 228 26.74 -32.17 5.21
CA LYS A 228 26.63 -31.00 4.32
C LYS A 228 27.43 -29.82 4.85
N TYR A 229 28.15 -29.15 3.96
CA TYR A 229 28.89 -27.91 4.22
C TYR A 229 27.99 -26.68 4.11
N VAL A 230 26.96 -26.74 3.24
CA VAL A 230 25.96 -25.68 3.02
C VAL A 230 24.57 -26.28 2.74
N PRO A 231 23.49 -25.52 2.91
CA PRO A 231 22.14 -25.93 2.49
C PRO A 231 22.03 -26.17 0.99
N ASP A 232 21.06 -26.98 0.56
CA ASP A 232 20.83 -27.24 -0.86
C ASP A 232 20.43 -25.97 -1.64
N THR A 233 19.83 -24.98 -0.98
CA THR A 233 19.47 -23.66 -1.53
C THR A 233 20.68 -22.79 -1.90
N CYS A 234 21.85 -23.06 -1.31
CA CYS A 234 23.14 -22.50 -1.72
C CYS A 234 23.71 -23.15 -2.98
N CYS A 235 23.21 -24.33 -3.39
CA CYS A 235 23.62 -24.96 -4.63
C CYS A 235 22.95 -24.32 -5.84
N VAL A 236 23.54 -24.53 -7.01
CA VAL A 236 22.89 -24.22 -8.29
C VAL A 236 21.72 -25.19 -8.48
N LEU A 237 20.50 -24.65 -8.49
CA LEU A 237 19.27 -25.41 -8.57
C LEU A 237 18.81 -25.59 -10.01
N THR A 238 18.10 -26.68 -10.27
CA THR A 238 17.34 -26.91 -11.53
C THR A 238 15.94 -26.32 -11.48
N ASN A 239 15.45 -26.02 -10.28
CA ASN A 239 14.17 -25.37 -10.03
C ASN A 239 14.36 -24.12 -9.15
N ASN A 240 13.46 -23.15 -9.27
CA ASN A 240 13.47 -21.96 -8.42
C ASN A 240 12.52 -22.12 -7.22
N ASN A 241 12.42 -23.35 -6.67
CA ASN A 241 11.51 -23.66 -5.57
C ASN A 241 12.28 -23.75 -4.24
N PRO A 242 12.13 -22.77 -3.33
CA PRO A 242 12.76 -22.79 -2.02
C PRO A 242 12.15 -23.83 -1.05
N ASP A 243 10.90 -24.25 -1.23
CA ASP A 243 10.28 -25.28 -0.38
C ASP A 243 10.75 -26.70 -0.74
N GLN A 244 11.22 -26.91 -1.97
CA GLN A 244 11.76 -28.17 -2.46
C GLN A 244 12.96 -27.90 -3.38
N PRO A 245 14.13 -27.51 -2.82
CA PRO A 245 15.31 -27.23 -3.61
C PRO A 245 15.79 -28.51 -4.32
N ASN A 246 16.03 -28.43 -5.63
CA ASN A 246 16.58 -29.53 -6.42
C ASN A 246 17.94 -29.15 -7.04
N PRO A 247 19.06 -29.37 -6.33
CA PRO A 247 20.39 -29.10 -6.83
C PRO A 247 20.69 -29.86 -8.11
N LYS A 248 21.32 -29.19 -9.09
CA LYS A 248 21.77 -29.83 -10.34
C LYS A 248 22.69 -31.02 -10.09
N ASN A 249 23.59 -30.88 -9.12
CA ASN A 249 24.41 -31.97 -8.59
C ASN A 249 24.73 -31.69 -7.12
N SER A 250 24.00 -32.32 -6.21
CA SER A 250 24.16 -32.10 -4.77
C SER A 250 25.55 -32.50 -4.28
N THR A 251 26.09 -33.64 -4.73
CA THR A 251 27.42 -34.12 -4.32
C THR A 251 28.53 -33.16 -4.76
N ALA A 252 28.51 -32.72 -6.02
CA ALA A 252 29.50 -31.77 -6.52
C ALA A 252 29.41 -30.42 -5.79
N CYS A 253 28.20 -29.92 -5.53
CA CYS A 253 28.00 -28.70 -4.76
C CYS A 253 28.62 -28.79 -3.35
N GLN A 254 28.37 -29.89 -2.62
CA GLN A 254 28.92 -30.05 -1.27
C GLN A 254 30.45 -30.21 -1.30
N LEU A 255 31.02 -30.88 -2.31
CA LEU A 255 32.47 -30.97 -2.49
C LEU A 255 33.10 -29.60 -2.75
N GLU A 256 32.54 -28.81 -3.67
CA GLU A 256 33.00 -27.43 -3.95
C GLU A 256 32.90 -26.55 -2.69
N ALA A 257 31.77 -26.62 -1.98
CA ALA A 257 31.57 -25.89 -0.73
C ALA A 257 32.62 -26.27 0.34
N GLY A 258 32.91 -27.56 0.51
CA GLY A 258 33.93 -28.03 1.44
C GLY A 258 35.35 -27.61 1.05
N GLN A 259 35.67 -27.59 -0.24
CA GLN A 259 36.95 -27.08 -0.76
C GLN A 259 37.12 -25.59 -0.47
N ILE A 260 36.06 -24.78 -0.70
CA ILE A 260 36.03 -23.35 -0.38
C ILE A 260 36.26 -23.14 1.12
N GLN A 261 35.52 -23.88 1.97
CA GLN A 261 35.65 -23.76 3.43
C GLN A 261 37.02 -24.18 3.97
N SER A 262 37.68 -25.16 3.33
CA SER A 262 39.02 -25.63 3.73
C SER A 262 40.19 -24.83 3.13
N LYS A 263 39.91 -23.79 2.32
CA LYS A 263 40.91 -22.93 1.66
C LYS A 263 41.96 -23.71 0.83
N LEU A 264 41.62 -24.89 0.32
CA LEU A 264 42.55 -25.72 -0.49
C LEU A 264 42.53 -25.23 -1.94
N ASN A 265 43.64 -24.64 -2.42
CA ASN A 265 43.93 -24.17 -3.79
C ASN A 265 42.73 -24.13 -4.76
N LEU A 266 41.99 -23.02 -4.69
CA LEU A 266 40.82 -22.74 -5.50
C LEU A 266 41.19 -22.57 -6.99
N THR A 267 40.65 -23.43 -7.85
CA THR A 267 40.41 -23.06 -9.24
C THR A 267 39.08 -22.31 -9.26
N THR A 268 39.12 -21.04 -9.66
CA THR A 268 38.08 -19.99 -9.50
C THR A 268 36.82 -20.18 -10.35
N THR A 269 36.37 -21.42 -10.54
CA THR A 269 35.12 -21.73 -11.24
C THR A 269 34.36 -22.77 -10.43
N SER A 270 33.41 -22.28 -9.62
CA SER A 270 32.39 -23.10 -8.99
C SER A 270 31.19 -23.21 -9.93
N ASP A 271 30.90 -24.42 -10.40
CA ASP A 271 29.78 -24.66 -11.31
C ASP A 271 28.52 -25.13 -10.59
N PHE A 272 28.65 -25.55 -9.32
CA PHE A 272 27.59 -26.21 -8.56
C PHE A 272 27.23 -25.50 -7.25
N VAL A 273 28.08 -24.62 -6.71
CA VAL A 273 27.78 -23.79 -5.53
C VAL A 273 27.74 -22.28 -5.86
N LYS A 274 26.81 -21.56 -5.24
CA LYS A 274 26.76 -20.09 -5.30
C LYS A 274 27.81 -19.52 -4.35
N THR A 275 28.77 -18.77 -4.89
CA THR A 275 29.87 -18.19 -4.10
C THR A 275 29.55 -16.80 -3.56
N GLU A 276 28.57 -16.12 -4.12
CA GLU A 276 28.25 -14.75 -3.74
C GLU A 276 27.40 -14.68 -2.47
N GLY A 277 27.77 -13.78 -1.55
CA GLY A 277 27.04 -13.49 -0.33
C GLY A 277 25.68 -12.83 -0.60
N CYS A 278 24.65 -13.20 0.15
CA CYS A 278 23.31 -12.64 -0.02
C CYS A 278 23.22 -11.13 0.21
N TYR A 279 24.02 -10.57 1.10
CA TYR A 279 24.14 -9.14 1.28
C TYR A 279 24.66 -8.46 0.01
N THR A 280 25.72 -9.00 -0.60
CA THR A 280 26.33 -8.45 -1.82
C THR A 280 25.35 -8.52 -2.99
N SER A 281 24.68 -9.67 -3.18
CA SER A 281 23.68 -9.82 -4.23
C SER A 281 22.48 -8.90 -4.00
N PHE A 282 22.01 -8.76 -2.76
CA PHE A 282 20.95 -7.81 -2.40
C PHE A 282 21.36 -6.36 -2.71
N GLU A 283 22.58 -5.97 -2.34
CA GLU A 283 23.10 -4.63 -2.61
C GLU A 283 23.20 -4.36 -4.12
N SER A 284 23.65 -5.35 -4.90
CA SER A 284 23.71 -5.30 -6.36
C SER A 284 22.32 -5.13 -6.98
N GLN A 285 21.33 -5.90 -6.51
CA GLN A 285 19.94 -5.79 -6.94
C GLN A 285 19.35 -4.40 -6.62
N ILE A 286 19.60 -3.87 -5.42
CA ILE A 286 19.19 -2.51 -5.06
C ILE A 286 19.87 -1.49 -5.97
N LYS A 287 21.19 -1.57 -6.17
CA LYS A 287 21.93 -0.61 -7.00
C LYS A 287 21.41 -0.59 -8.44
N SER A 288 21.05 -1.76 -8.98
CA SER A 288 20.45 -1.89 -10.32
C SER A 288 19.09 -1.20 -10.43
N HIS A 289 18.28 -1.26 -9.36
CA HIS A 289 16.90 -0.74 -9.35
C HIS A 289 16.70 0.53 -8.51
N VAL A 290 17.78 1.17 -8.05
CA VAL A 290 17.70 2.29 -7.10
C VAL A 290 16.95 3.49 -7.67
N ILE A 291 17.06 3.72 -8.98
CA ILE A 291 16.34 4.80 -9.67
C ILE A 291 14.83 4.57 -9.60
N LEU A 292 14.37 3.33 -9.79
CA LEU A 292 12.95 2.99 -9.66
C LEU A 292 12.45 3.18 -8.23
N LEU A 293 13.24 2.75 -7.23
CA LEU A 293 12.88 2.92 -5.82
C LEU A 293 12.74 4.39 -5.42
N ILE A 294 13.70 5.24 -5.83
CA ILE A 294 13.62 6.69 -5.59
C ILE A 294 12.41 7.28 -6.32
N GLY A 295 12.17 6.86 -7.57
CA GLY A 295 11.01 7.30 -8.35
C GLY A 295 9.67 6.95 -7.69
N VAL A 296 9.52 5.73 -7.17
CA VAL A 296 8.33 5.31 -6.42
C VAL A 296 8.15 6.16 -5.16
N GLY A 297 9.21 6.36 -4.37
CA GLY A 297 9.14 7.18 -3.15
C GLY A 297 8.74 8.63 -3.44
N VAL A 298 9.34 9.27 -4.45
CA VAL A 298 8.97 10.62 -4.88
C VAL A 298 7.52 10.67 -5.40
N GLY A 299 7.10 9.63 -6.14
CA GLY A 299 5.74 9.52 -6.65
C GLY A 299 4.70 9.43 -5.53
N ILE A 300 4.98 8.64 -4.47
CA ILE A 300 4.11 8.55 -3.31
C ILE A 300 4.02 9.91 -2.60
N ALA A 301 5.15 10.56 -2.32
CA ALA A 301 5.16 11.88 -1.70
C ALA A 301 4.36 12.93 -2.50
N MET A 302 4.43 12.90 -3.84
CA MET A 302 3.63 13.77 -4.70
C MET A 302 2.13 13.46 -4.61
N LEU A 303 1.76 12.18 -4.58
CA LEU A 303 0.37 11.74 -4.43
C LEU A 303 -0.21 12.16 -3.08
N GLU A 304 0.57 12.05 -2.00
CA GLU A 304 0.18 12.52 -0.67
C GLU A 304 -0.02 14.04 -0.63
N PHE A 305 0.94 14.79 -1.18
CA PHE A 305 0.84 16.24 -1.30
C PHE A 305 -0.41 16.66 -2.07
N LEU A 306 -0.71 15.99 -3.19
CA LEU A 306 -1.93 16.23 -3.95
C LEU A 306 -3.19 15.96 -3.11
N GLY A 307 -3.22 14.85 -2.36
CA GLY A 307 -4.31 14.52 -1.44
C GLY A 307 -4.55 15.62 -0.39
N ILE A 308 -3.48 16.17 0.19
CA ILE A 308 -3.55 17.29 1.14
C ILE A 308 -4.12 18.55 0.46
N VAL A 309 -3.63 18.92 -0.72
CA VAL A 309 -4.11 20.09 -1.46
C VAL A 309 -5.60 19.96 -1.80
N LEU A 310 -6.02 18.80 -2.30
CA LEU A 310 -7.42 18.53 -2.62
C LEU A 310 -8.31 18.60 -1.37
N ALA A 311 -7.88 18.00 -0.25
CA ALA A 311 -8.60 18.08 1.01
C ALA A 311 -8.72 19.52 1.52
N CYS A 312 -7.66 20.33 1.43
CA CYS A 312 -7.68 21.75 1.78
C CYS A 312 -8.70 22.55 0.94
N ILE A 313 -8.75 22.31 -0.38
CA ILE A 313 -9.71 22.96 -1.28
C ILE A 313 -11.15 22.58 -0.90
N VAL A 314 -11.41 21.30 -0.66
CA VAL A 314 -12.74 20.80 -0.26
C VAL A 314 -13.17 21.37 1.09
N CYS A 315 -12.28 21.43 2.08
CA CYS A 315 -12.55 22.00 3.40
C CYS A 315 -12.84 23.51 3.35
N ARG A 316 -12.06 24.29 2.58
CA ARG A 316 -12.24 25.75 2.47
C ARG A 316 -13.52 26.14 1.72
N ARG A 317 -14.03 25.28 0.84
CA ARG A 317 -15.26 25.57 0.08
C ARG A 317 -16.52 25.46 0.94
N GLY A 318 -16.47 24.78 2.08
CA GLY A 318 -17.59 24.75 3.04
C GLY A 318 -17.92 26.11 3.65
N ASP A 319 -16.97 27.05 3.68
CA ASP A 319 -17.10 28.33 4.40
C ASP A 319 -17.65 29.49 3.58
N LYS A 320 -17.79 29.33 2.25
CA LYS A 320 -18.21 30.43 1.36
C LYS A 320 -19.72 30.50 1.14
N ASP A 321 -20.46 29.53 1.67
CA ASP A 321 -21.92 29.42 1.48
C ASP A 321 -22.72 29.71 2.77
N ASP A 322 -22.05 30.15 3.84
CA ASP A 322 -22.63 30.64 5.10
C ASP A 322 -22.44 32.17 5.20
#